data_AF-A0A452GNA2-F1
#
_entry.id   AF-A0A452GNA2-F1
#
_cell.length_a   1.000
_cell.length_b   1.000
_cell.length_c   1.000
_cell.angle_alpha   90.00
_cell.angle_beta   90.00
_cell.angle_gamma   90.00
#
_symmetry.space_group_name_H-M   'P 1'
#
loop_
_entity.id
_entity.type
_entity.pdbx_description
1 polymer ?
#
loop_
_entity_poly.entity_id
_entity_poly.type
_entity_poly.pdbx_seq_one_letter_code
_entity_poly.pdbx_strand_id
1 'polypeptide(L)'
;MTNQVELAMGDGPHLSLDPLPKPCLAKRCGWLTRNLLLTLTILGVILGTVFGGLLRLLPPLDEDLLVLISFPGDILMRMLKMLILPLVISSLISGLAGLDAKSSGHMGTRAMVYYMSTTVLAAVLGVILVQSIHPGDPKLKTVTGMAEMGEEVSSLDAFLDLIRNLFPENLVQACFQQVGGAGLQGVGLGGSAGGAHPSSQCPRAVLGGPGL
;
A
#
# COMPACT_ATOMS: atom_id res chain seq x y z
N MET A 1 20.33 40.56 35.22
CA MET A 1 21.09 41.37 34.24
C MET A 1 20.30 41.36 32.94
N THR A 2 19.96 42.57 32.45
CA THR A 2 19.48 42.94 31.09
C THR A 2 18.28 42.16 30.53
N ASN A 3 17.03 42.60 30.64
CA ASN A 3 16.37 43.80 30.06
C ASN A 3 16.45 43.89 28.52
N GLN A 4 15.26 44.00 27.91
CA GLN A 4 14.90 44.58 26.61
C GLN A 4 15.36 43.89 25.31
N VAL A 5 14.40 43.38 24.53
CA VAL A 5 14.10 43.96 23.20
C VAL A 5 12.59 43.95 22.98
N GLU A 6 11.94 44.97 23.51
CA GLU A 6 10.67 45.48 23.01
C GLU A 6 10.89 46.04 21.60
N LEU A 7 10.52 45.28 20.56
CA LEU A 7 10.39 45.82 19.21
C LEU A 7 8.97 46.39 19.08
N ALA A 8 8.83 47.61 19.59
CA ALA A 8 7.80 48.54 19.18
C ALA A 8 8.00 48.86 17.70
N MET A 9 7.22 48.24 16.82
CA MET A 9 7.12 48.63 15.43
C MET A 9 5.82 49.43 15.26
N GLY A 10 5.99 50.74 15.23
CA GLY A 10 4.92 51.73 15.11
C GLY A 10 4.20 51.70 13.77
N ASP A 11 2.92 52.04 13.90
CA ASP A 11 1.94 52.58 12.97
C ASP A 11 2.28 52.67 11.47
N GLY A 12 1.58 51.84 10.70
CA GLY A 12 1.22 52.07 9.30
C GLY A 12 -0.30 52.22 9.17
N PRO A 13 -0.81 53.08 8.26
CA PRO A 13 -2.18 53.58 8.29
C PRO A 13 -3.22 52.52 7.88
N HIS A 14 -4.23 52.36 8.73
CA HIS A 14 -5.65 52.26 8.41
C HIS A 14 -6.03 51.69 7.03
N LEU A 15 -5.75 50.41 6.78
CA LEU A 15 -6.46 49.67 5.73
C LEU A 15 -7.69 49.02 6.36
N SER A 16 -8.79 49.77 6.39
CA SER A 16 -10.13 49.26 6.70
C SER A 16 -10.52 48.21 5.66
N LEU A 17 -10.12 46.96 5.90
CA LEU A 17 -10.70 45.80 5.23
C LEU A 17 -11.83 45.33 6.13
N ASP A 18 -13.06 45.67 5.74
CA ASP A 18 -14.31 45.27 6.38
C ASP A 18 -14.22 43.81 6.87
N PRO A 19 -14.70 43.49 8.09
CA PRO A 19 -14.73 42.12 8.54
C PRO A 19 -15.67 41.35 7.64
N LEU A 20 -15.10 40.65 6.65
CA LEU A 20 -15.79 39.66 5.83
C LEU A 20 -16.63 38.81 6.80
N PRO A 21 -17.96 38.69 6.59
CA PRO A 21 -18.85 38.06 7.53
C PRO A 21 -18.34 36.63 7.72
N LYS A 22 -17.79 36.33 8.90
CA LYS A 22 -17.40 34.97 9.24
C LYS A 22 -18.70 34.22 9.51
N PRO A 23 -19.18 33.33 8.62
CA PRO A 23 -20.19 32.39 9.05
C PRO A 23 -19.62 31.58 10.22
N CYS A 24 -20.49 30.92 10.98
CA CYS A 24 -20.21 30.01 12.10
C CYS A 24 -19.04 29.01 11.87
N LEU A 25 -18.61 28.90 10.63
CA LEU A 25 -17.35 28.35 10.13
C LEU A 25 -16.10 28.83 10.89
N ALA A 26 -15.99 30.03 11.49
CA ALA A 26 -14.73 30.43 12.15
C ALA A 26 -14.34 29.58 13.39
N LYS A 27 -15.30 29.17 14.23
CA LYS A 27 -15.02 28.24 15.35
C LYS A 27 -14.73 26.82 14.84
N ARG A 28 -15.48 26.40 13.82
CA ARG A 28 -15.31 25.11 13.14
C ARG A 28 -13.99 25.06 12.37
N CYS A 29 -13.52 26.19 11.82
CA CYS A 29 -12.26 26.37 11.11
C CYS A 29 -11.09 26.27 12.09
N GLY A 30 -11.18 26.87 13.28
CA GLY A 30 -10.14 26.71 14.31
C GLY A 30 -9.98 25.27 14.84
N TRP A 31 -11.04 24.46 14.80
CA TRP A 31 -10.98 23.03 15.13
C TRP A 31 -10.58 22.18 13.91
N LEU A 32 -11.04 22.55 12.72
CA LEU A 32 -10.74 21.91 11.45
C LEU A 32 -9.28 22.12 11.06
N THR A 33 -8.68 23.28 11.37
CA THR A 33 -7.26 23.55 11.10
C THR A 33 -6.35 22.74 12.03
N ARG A 34 -6.83 22.33 13.22
CA ARG A 34 -6.10 21.43 14.14
C ARG A 34 -6.18 19.97 13.69
N ASN A 35 -7.32 19.56 13.11
CA ASN A 35 -7.56 18.20 12.63
C ASN A 35 -7.63 18.15 11.09
N LEU A 36 -6.86 19.01 10.43
CA LEU A 36 -7.03 19.29 9.00
C LEU A 36 -6.74 18.07 8.15
N LEU A 37 -5.63 17.38 8.42
CA LEU A 37 -5.25 16.15 7.72
C LEU A 37 -6.27 15.03 7.93
N LEU A 38 -6.71 14.78 9.17
CA LEU A 38 -7.71 13.75 9.47
C LEU A 38 -9.04 14.02 8.78
N THR A 39 -9.46 15.28 8.73
CA THR A 39 -10.72 15.63 8.07
C THR A 39 -10.60 15.55 6.55
N LEU A 40 -9.44 15.89 5.98
CA LEU A 40 -9.16 15.73 4.55
C LEU A 40 -9.15 14.25 4.13
N THR A 41 -8.58 13.34 4.93
CA THR A 41 -8.55 11.91 4.57
C THR A 41 -9.93 11.29 4.63
N ILE A 42 -10.73 11.60 5.67
CA ILE A 42 -12.12 11.14 5.77
C ILE A 42 -12.96 11.68 4.61
N LEU A 43 -12.86 12.98 4.32
CA LEU A 43 -13.57 13.58 3.19
C LEU A 43 -13.10 12.98 1.85
N GLY A 44 -11.81 12.72 1.69
CA GLY A 44 -11.22 12.08 0.51
C GLY A 44 -11.76 10.66 0.28
N VAL A 45 -11.90 9.84 1.33
CA VAL A 45 -12.48 8.50 1.21
C VAL A 45 -13.96 8.58 0.83
N ILE A 46 -14.73 9.50 1.43
CA ILE A 46 -16.15 9.66 1.12
C ILE A 46 -16.33 10.13 -0.32
N LEU A 47 -15.62 11.19 -0.73
CA LEU A 47 -15.66 11.71 -2.09
C LEU A 47 -15.16 10.68 -3.11
N GLY A 48 -14.06 9.98 -2.82
CA GLY A 48 -13.52 8.94 -3.68
C GLY A 48 -14.48 7.76 -3.87
N THR A 49 -15.15 7.32 -2.80
CA THR A 49 -16.15 6.25 -2.87
C THR A 49 -17.39 6.67 -3.66
N VAL A 50 -17.90 7.89 -3.43
CA VAL A 50 -19.06 8.42 -4.16
C VAL A 50 -18.74 8.65 -5.63
N PHE A 51 -17.57 9.22 -5.93
CA PHE A 51 -17.12 9.47 -7.29
C PHE A 51 -16.87 8.15 -8.04
N GLY A 52 -16.16 7.18 -7.43
CA GLY A 52 -15.96 5.85 -8.00
C GLY A 52 -17.26 5.07 -8.20
N GLY A 53 -18.20 5.19 -7.27
CA GLY A 53 -19.55 4.63 -7.42
C GLY A 53 -20.33 5.27 -8.55
N LEU A 54 -20.30 6.60 -8.67
CA LEU A 54 -20.97 7.35 -9.73
C LEU A 54 -20.39 7.03 -11.12
N LEU A 55 -19.06 6.92 -11.23
CA LEU A 55 -18.38 6.52 -12.47
C LEU A 55 -18.81 5.11 -12.92
N ARG A 56 -19.11 4.21 -11.99
CA ARG A 56 -19.59 2.85 -12.29
C ARG A 56 -21.03 2.81 -12.81
N LEU A 57 -21.86 3.81 -12.48
CA LEU A 57 -23.24 3.91 -12.95
C LEU A 57 -23.35 4.55 -14.34
N LEU A 58 -22.29 5.19 -14.83
CA LEU A 58 -22.24 5.79 -16.17
C LEU A 58 -21.78 4.75 -17.22
N PRO A 59 -22.33 4.77 -18.46
CA PRO A 59 -22.01 3.85 -19.57
C PRO A 59 -20.55 4.07 -20.10
N PRO A 60 -20.03 3.18 -20.98
CA PRO A 60 -18.62 2.77 -20.98
C PRO A 60 -17.68 3.96 -21.17
N LEU A 61 -16.89 4.20 -20.13
CA LEU A 61 -15.78 5.14 -20.15
C LEU A 61 -14.64 4.47 -20.93
N ASP A 62 -13.99 5.22 -21.81
CA ASP A 62 -12.77 4.76 -22.47
C ASP A 62 -11.73 4.37 -21.40
N GLU A 63 -11.08 3.22 -21.60
CA GLU A 63 -10.06 2.67 -20.69
C GLU A 63 -8.94 3.68 -20.40
N ASP A 64 -8.64 4.56 -21.36
CA ASP A 64 -7.64 5.62 -21.25
C ASP A 64 -8.00 6.67 -20.17
N LEU A 65 -9.29 6.98 -20.00
CA LEU A 65 -9.77 7.91 -18.97
C LEU A 65 -9.67 7.26 -17.58
N LEU A 66 -9.86 5.94 -17.51
CA LEU A 66 -9.72 5.17 -16.27
C LEU A 66 -8.26 5.15 -15.78
N VAL A 67 -7.30 5.01 -16.70
CA VAL A 67 -5.87 5.13 -16.36
C VAL A 67 -5.51 6.53 -15.88
N LEU A 68 -6.09 7.58 -16.50
CA LEU A 68 -5.83 8.96 -16.10
C LEU A 68 -6.38 9.27 -14.69
N ILE A 69 -7.55 8.73 -14.32
CA ILE A 69 -8.14 8.95 -13.00
C ILE A 69 -7.44 8.14 -11.89
N SER A 70 -6.87 6.96 -12.18
CA SER A 70 -6.12 6.16 -11.21
C SER A 70 -4.68 6.66 -10.97
N PHE A 71 -4.13 7.39 -11.95
CA PHE A 71 -2.77 7.94 -11.92
C PHE A 71 -2.33 8.61 -10.60
N PRO A 72 -3.10 9.52 -9.98
CA PRO A 72 -2.70 10.13 -8.70
C PRO A 72 -2.57 9.11 -7.56
N GLY A 73 -3.40 8.05 -7.56
CA GLY A 73 -3.32 6.95 -6.60
C GLY A 73 -2.07 6.10 -6.81
N ASP A 74 -1.72 5.84 -8.07
CA ASP A 74 -0.52 5.09 -8.43
C ASP A 74 0.76 5.83 -8.03
N ILE A 75 0.83 7.15 -8.24
CA ILE A 75 1.97 7.96 -7.78
C ILE A 75 2.08 7.90 -6.25
N LEU A 76 0.96 8.06 -5.53
CA LEU A 76 0.95 7.96 -4.06
C LEU A 76 1.47 6.60 -3.59
N MET A 77 1.01 5.51 -4.19
CA MET A 77 1.46 4.16 -3.84
C MET A 77 2.94 3.95 -4.14
N ARG A 78 3.48 4.51 -5.22
CA ARG A 78 4.92 4.46 -5.53
C ARG A 78 5.75 5.25 -4.52
N MET A 79 5.29 6.44 -4.12
CA MET A 79 5.95 7.25 -3.10
C MET A 79 6.00 6.54 -1.74
N LEU A 80 4.89 5.92 -1.30
CA LEU A 80 4.85 5.19 -0.03
C LEU A 80 5.75 3.95 -0.04
N LYS A 81 5.76 3.17 -1.14
CA LYS A 81 6.61 1.97 -1.27
C LYS A 81 8.10 2.28 -1.15
N MET A 82 8.57 3.38 -1.75
CA MET A 82 9.98 3.80 -1.65
C MET A 82 10.39 4.19 -0.22
N LEU A 83 9.45 4.67 0.60
CA LEU A 83 9.72 5.07 1.99
C LEU A 83 9.67 3.90 2.97
N ILE A 84 8.87 2.87 2.70
CA ILE A 84 8.67 1.75 3.64
C ILE A 84 9.99 1.02 3.92
N LEU A 85 10.75 0.64 2.89
CA LEU A 85 11.99 -0.13 3.07
C LEU A 85 13.02 0.56 3.98
N PRO A 86 13.44 1.82 3.74
CA PRO A 86 14.42 2.49 4.59
C PRO A 86 13.88 2.80 6.00
N LEU A 87 12.59 3.14 6.14
CA LEU A 87 11.99 3.43 7.44
C LEU A 87 11.88 2.19 8.32
N VAL A 88 11.53 1.03 7.74
CA VAL A 88 11.45 -0.23 8.50
C VAL A 88 12.84 -0.66 8.96
N ILE A 89 13.85 -0.65 8.10
CA ILE A 89 15.21 -1.07 8.48
C ILE A 89 15.80 -0.14 9.56
N SER A 90 15.71 1.18 9.38
CA SER A 90 16.25 2.14 10.34
C SER A 90 15.53 2.11 11.69
N SER A 91 14.20 1.94 11.71
CA SER A 91 13.42 1.83 12.95
C SER A 91 13.70 0.52 13.70
N LEU A 92 13.86 -0.61 12.98
CA LEU A 92 14.23 -1.88 13.60
C LEU A 92 15.63 -1.84 14.21
N ILE A 93 16.63 -1.32 13.47
CA ILE A 93 18.00 -1.20 13.98
C ILE A 93 18.03 -0.31 15.22
N SER A 94 17.44 0.89 15.15
CA SER A 94 17.43 1.83 16.27
C SER A 94 16.64 1.30 17.47
N GLY A 95 15.52 0.60 17.22
CA GLY A 95 14.68 0.01 18.26
C GLY A 95 15.36 -1.16 18.98
N LEU A 96 16.15 -1.97 18.28
CA LEU A 96 16.88 -3.09 18.87
C LEU A 96 18.19 -2.65 19.52
N ALA A 97 18.89 -1.64 18.98
CA ALA A 97 20.15 -1.15 19.53
C ALA A 97 20.00 -0.49 20.91
N GLY A 98 18.83 0.06 21.23
CA GLY A 98 18.55 0.72 22.52
C GLY A 98 18.16 -0.22 23.67
N LEU A 99 18.07 -1.54 23.43
CA LEU A 99 17.57 -2.51 24.41
C LEU A 99 18.62 -3.59 24.71
N ASP A 100 18.80 -3.92 25.99
CA ASP A 100 19.62 -5.05 26.41
C ASP A 100 19.09 -6.37 25.85
N ALA A 101 19.99 -7.29 25.46
CA ALA A 101 19.63 -8.58 24.86
C ALA A 101 18.62 -9.38 25.70
N LYS A 102 18.76 -9.35 27.04
CA LYS A 102 17.83 -10.03 27.95
C LYS A 102 16.45 -9.38 27.96
N SER A 103 16.38 -8.05 27.90
CA SER A 103 15.12 -7.30 27.88
C SER A 103 14.40 -7.45 26.53
N SER A 104 15.16 -7.35 25.44
CA SER A 104 14.67 -7.52 24.06
C SER A 104 14.01 -8.89 23.85
N GLY A 105 14.60 -9.97 24.39
CA GLY A 105 14.01 -11.32 24.33
C GLY A 105 12.67 -11.44 25.07
N HIS A 106 12.52 -10.83 26.25
CA HIS A 106 11.24 -10.85 26.99
C HIS A 106 10.17 -10.00 26.31
N MET A 107 10.56 -8.87 25.70
CA MET A 107 9.64 -8.04 24.94
C MET A 107 9.17 -8.75 23.67
N GLY A 108 10.10 -9.38 22.94
CA GLY A 108 9.82 -10.14 21.73
C GLY A 108 8.94 -11.38 21.98
N THR A 109 9.21 -12.13 23.05
CA THR A 109 8.36 -13.30 23.41
C THR A 109 6.94 -12.88 23.79
N ARG A 110 6.77 -11.80 24.55
CA ARG A 110 5.43 -11.24 24.83
C ARG A 110 4.72 -10.79 23.57
N ALA A 111 5.43 -10.12 22.66
CA ALA A 111 4.87 -9.72 21.36
C ALA A 111 4.45 -10.94 20.52
N MET A 112 5.28 -11.99 20.47
CA MET A 112 5.00 -13.21 19.71
C MET A 112 3.77 -13.94 20.24
N VAL A 113 3.65 -14.10 21.56
CA VAL A 113 2.47 -14.71 22.22
C VAL A 113 1.21 -13.87 21.95
N TYR A 114 1.34 -12.53 22.03
CA TYR A 114 0.23 -11.62 21.71
C TYR A 114 -0.22 -11.77 20.26
N TYR A 115 0.70 -11.76 19.28
CA TYR A 115 0.37 -11.94 17.87
C TYR A 115 -0.26 -13.30 17.56
N MET A 116 0.28 -14.38 18.13
CA MET A 116 -0.28 -15.71 17.92
C MET A 116 -1.70 -15.83 18.50
N SER A 117 -1.91 -15.35 19.74
CA SER A 117 -3.23 -15.40 20.37
C SER A 117 -4.27 -14.60 19.61
N THR A 118 -3.96 -13.35 19.22
CA THR A 118 -4.92 -12.51 18.48
C THR A 118 -5.20 -13.05 17.08
N THR A 119 -4.22 -13.64 16.40
CA THR A 119 -4.42 -14.24 15.07
C THR A 119 -5.34 -15.45 15.13
N VAL A 120 -5.15 -16.32 16.13
CA VAL A 120 -6.04 -17.49 16.34
C VAL A 120 -7.45 -17.03 16.69
N LEU A 121 -7.60 -16.06 17.59
CA LEU A 121 -8.92 -15.50 17.93
C LEU A 121 -9.61 -14.87 16.71
N ALA A 122 -8.87 -14.08 15.92
CA ALA A 122 -9.40 -13.46 14.70
C ALA A 122 -9.81 -14.51 13.65
N ALA A 123 -9.01 -15.57 13.45
CA ALA A 123 -9.33 -16.66 12.54
C ALA A 123 -10.58 -17.43 12.97
N VAL A 124 -10.69 -17.78 14.26
CA VAL A 124 -11.88 -18.46 14.80
C VAL A 124 -13.13 -17.60 14.63
N LEU A 125 -13.05 -16.32 14.97
CA LEU A 125 -14.16 -15.38 14.76
C LEU A 125 -14.52 -15.24 13.27
N GLY A 126 -13.53 -15.18 12.38
CA GLY A 126 -13.74 -15.15 10.94
C GLY A 126 -14.47 -16.38 10.41
N VAL A 127 -14.08 -17.57 10.85
CA VAL A 127 -14.74 -18.83 10.47
C VAL A 127 -16.17 -18.89 11.01
N ILE A 128 -16.41 -18.46 12.25
CA ILE A 128 -17.76 -18.41 12.83
C ILE A 128 -18.64 -17.41 12.06
N LEU A 129 -18.11 -16.25 11.71
CA LEU A 129 -18.86 -15.21 10.97
C LEU A 129 -19.20 -15.65 9.54
N VAL A 130 -18.25 -16.22 8.80
CA VAL A 130 -18.52 -16.70 7.43
C VAL A 130 -19.51 -17.87 7.44
N GLN A 131 -19.40 -18.79 8.41
CA GLN A 131 -20.33 -19.92 8.54
C GLN A 131 -21.68 -19.53 9.15
N SER A 132 -21.83 -18.37 9.78
CA SER A 132 -23.14 -17.92 10.29
C SER A 132 -23.88 -17.07 9.26
N ILE A 133 -23.19 -16.13 8.63
CA ILE A 133 -23.76 -15.23 7.63
C ILE A 133 -23.89 -15.91 6.26
N HIS A 134 -23.04 -16.91 5.97
CA HIS A 134 -22.91 -17.54 4.65
C HIS A 134 -22.90 -16.51 3.51
N PRO A 135 -21.91 -15.59 3.47
CA PRO A 135 -21.86 -14.58 2.43
C PRO A 135 -21.56 -15.23 1.07
N GLY A 136 -22.54 -15.21 0.16
CA GLY A 136 -22.36 -15.55 -1.25
C GLY A 136 -23.37 -16.57 -1.78
N ASP A 137 -23.93 -16.30 -2.96
CA ASP A 137 -24.80 -17.23 -3.67
C ASP A 137 -23.97 -18.35 -4.35
N PRO A 138 -24.20 -19.64 -4.04
CA PRO A 138 -23.47 -20.74 -4.67
C PRO A 138 -23.76 -20.84 -6.18
N LYS A 139 -24.86 -20.24 -6.65
CA LYS A 139 -25.25 -20.21 -8.07
C LYS A 139 -24.33 -19.36 -8.95
N LEU A 140 -23.61 -18.39 -8.38
CA LEU A 140 -22.65 -17.56 -9.11
C LEU A 140 -21.29 -18.24 -9.31
N LYS A 141 -20.94 -19.24 -8.48
CA LYS A 141 -19.65 -19.95 -8.59
C LYS A 141 -19.51 -20.76 -9.88
N THR A 142 -20.61 -21.24 -10.46
CA THR A 142 -20.62 -21.99 -11.72
C THR A 142 -20.20 -21.17 -12.95
N VAL A 143 -20.39 -19.84 -12.92
CA VAL A 143 -19.99 -18.95 -14.03
C VAL A 143 -18.51 -18.55 -13.92
N THR A 144 -17.95 -18.55 -12.70
CA THR A 144 -16.54 -18.23 -12.44
C THR A 144 -15.63 -19.47 -12.39
N GLY A 145 -16.19 -20.69 -12.46
CA GLY A 145 -15.46 -21.96 -12.37
C GLY A 145 -14.57 -22.32 -13.57
N MET A 146 -14.46 -21.45 -14.58
CA MET A 146 -13.46 -21.55 -15.66
C MET A 146 -12.21 -20.68 -15.41
N ALA A 147 -12.12 -20.00 -14.27
CA ALA A 147 -10.85 -19.44 -13.82
C ALA A 147 -10.02 -20.57 -13.20
N GLU A 148 -9.16 -21.17 -14.04
CA GLU A 148 -7.93 -21.86 -13.68
C GLU A 148 -8.01 -22.66 -12.37
N MET A 149 -8.26 -23.98 -12.46
CA MET A 149 -7.84 -24.91 -11.42
C MET A 149 -6.33 -24.74 -11.26
N GLY A 150 -5.93 -23.90 -10.31
CA GLY A 150 -4.54 -23.70 -9.95
C GLY A 150 -3.90 -25.07 -9.71
N GLU A 151 -2.71 -25.25 -10.27
CA GLU A 151 -1.83 -26.36 -9.99
C GLU A 151 -1.92 -26.68 -8.49
N GLU A 152 -2.18 -27.93 -8.10
CA GLU A 152 -2.26 -28.30 -6.69
C GLU A 152 -0.87 -28.13 -6.07
N VAL A 153 -0.57 -26.90 -5.66
CA VAL A 153 0.68 -26.56 -4.99
C VAL A 153 0.66 -27.33 -3.69
N SER A 154 1.53 -28.34 -3.60
CA SER A 154 1.64 -29.14 -2.40
C SER A 154 1.93 -28.21 -1.24
N SER A 155 1.26 -28.39 -0.10
CA SER A 155 1.49 -27.56 1.09
C SER A 155 2.96 -27.60 1.54
N LEU A 156 3.67 -28.68 1.20
CA LEU A 156 5.11 -28.80 1.40
C LEU A 156 5.89 -27.83 0.50
N ASP A 157 5.52 -27.68 -0.77
CA ASP A 157 6.18 -26.74 -1.68
C ASP A 157 5.96 -25.29 -1.24
N ALA A 158 4.73 -24.94 -0.82
CA ALA A 158 4.44 -23.63 -0.25
C ALA A 158 5.23 -23.35 1.05
N PHE A 159 5.39 -24.35 1.92
CA PHE A 159 6.21 -24.23 3.13
C PHE A 159 7.70 -24.12 2.82
N LEU A 160 8.20 -24.90 1.86
CA LEU A 160 9.56 -24.81 1.36
C LEU A 160 9.83 -23.45 0.72
N ASP A 161 8.87 -22.89 -0.03
CA ASP A 161 8.94 -21.56 -0.61
C ASP A 161 8.93 -20.46 0.45
N LEU A 162 8.17 -20.61 1.53
CA LEU A 162 8.24 -19.68 2.66
C LEU A 162 9.66 -19.65 3.27
N ILE A 163 10.28 -20.83 3.46
CA ILE A 163 11.65 -20.93 4.00
C ILE A 163 12.65 -20.36 3.01
N ARG A 164 12.51 -20.65 1.71
CA ARG A 164 13.37 -20.07 0.64
C ARG A 164 13.27 -18.55 0.63
N ASN A 165 12.07 -17.99 0.81
CA ASN A 165 11.85 -16.55 0.88
C ASN A 165 12.35 -15.91 2.20
N LEU A 166 12.42 -16.67 3.30
CA LEU A 166 12.97 -16.20 4.57
C LEU A 166 14.49 -15.97 4.49
N PHE A 167 15.19 -16.78 3.69
CA PHE A 167 16.63 -16.68 3.44
C PHE A 167 16.89 -16.35 1.96
N PRO A 168 16.68 -15.09 1.54
CA PRO A 168 16.92 -14.71 0.16
C PRO A 168 18.40 -14.94 -0.19
N GLU A 169 18.64 -15.57 -1.34
CA GLU A 169 19.98 -15.79 -1.90
C GLU A 169 20.74 -14.47 -2.14
N ASN A 170 20.02 -13.36 -2.32
CA ASN A 170 20.58 -12.04 -2.54
C ASN A 170 19.75 -10.97 -1.81
N LEU A 171 20.27 -10.47 -0.69
CA LEU A 171 19.58 -9.48 0.17
C LEU A 171 19.28 -8.16 -0.57
N VAL A 172 20.18 -7.76 -1.49
CA VAL A 172 19.99 -6.57 -2.33
C VAL A 172 18.93 -6.82 -3.41
N GLN A 173 18.96 -7.98 -4.06
CA GLN A 173 17.97 -8.32 -5.09
C GLN A 173 16.57 -8.47 -4.48
N ALA A 174 16.43 -9.10 -3.30
CA ALA A 174 15.14 -9.24 -2.62
C ALA A 174 14.53 -7.89 -2.19
N CYS A 175 15.36 -6.90 -1.84
CA CYS A 175 14.90 -5.56 -1.50
C CYS A 175 14.43 -4.73 -2.70
N PHE A 176 14.99 -4.97 -3.90
CA PHE A 176 14.62 -4.24 -5.13
C PHE A 176 13.60 -5.00 -6.00
N GLN A 177 13.61 -6.33 -5.96
CA GLN A 177 12.57 -7.19 -6.53
C GLN A 177 11.43 -7.32 -5.52
N GLN A 178 10.85 -6.19 -5.14
CA GLN A 178 9.60 -6.18 -4.42
C GLN A 178 8.56 -6.81 -5.36
N VAL A 179 8.18 -8.07 -5.08
CA VAL A 179 7.36 -8.96 -5.93
C VAL A 179 6.22 -8.20 -6.58
N GLY A 180 6.50 -7.66 -7.77
CA GLY A 180 5.56 -7.07 -8.68
C GLY A 180 5.21 -8.14 -9.68
N GLY A 181 4.18 -8.93 -9.37
CA GLY A 181 3.50 -9.75 -10.37
C GLY A 181 4.28 -10.92 -10.96
N ALA A 182 4.83 -11.81 -10.14
CA ALA A 182 5.09 -13.19 -10.58
C ALA A 182 3.78 -14.02 -10.52
N GLY A 183 2.74 -13.59 -11.23
CA GLY A 183 1.42 -14.22 -11.17
C GLY A 183 0.61 -14.24 -12.46
N LEU A 184 1.08 -13.65 -13.58
CA LEU A 184 0.35 -13.71 -14.86
C LEU A 184 1.22 -13.82 -16.12
N GLN A 185 2.51 -14.15 -15.99
CA GLN A 185 3.36 -14.38 -17.17
C GLN A 185 4.28 -15.59 -16.91
N GLY A 186 3.66 -16.75 -16.74
CA GLY A 186 4.37 -17.98 -16.35
C GLY A 186 3.62 -19.27 -16.67
N VAL A 187 2.79 -19.29 -17.73
CA VAL A 187 2.39 -20.55 -18.38
C VAL A 187 2.80 -20.44 -19.83
N GLY A 188 4.04 -20.83 -20.10
CA GLY A 188 4.64 -20.73 -21.42
C GLY A 188 6.10 -21.12 -21.38
N LEU A 189 6.33 -22.42 -21.48
CA LEU A 189 7.59 -23.10 -21.85
C LEU A 189 8.54 -23.39 -20.69
N GLY A 190 8.54 -24.67 -20.29
CA GLY A 190 9.63 -25.28 -19.55
C GLY A 190 10.95 -25.18 -20.31
N GLY A 191 12.04 -25.17 -19.55
CA GLY A 191 13.39 -25.16 -20.12
C GLY A 191 14.45 -24.83 -19.09
N SER A 192 14.98 -25.88 -18.48
CA SER A 192 16.27 -25.92 -17.77
C SER A 192 17.37 -25.11 -18.45
N ALA A 193 17.93 -24.10 -17.77
CA ALA A 193 19.34 -23.67 -17.81
C ALA A 193 19.45 -22.42 -16.91
N GLY A 194 20.34 -22.35 -15.91
CA GLY A 194 21.76 -22.12 -16.14
C GLY A 194 22.00 -20.61 -16.26
N GLY A 195 22.62 -20.01 -15.24
CA GLY A 195 22.64 -18.57 -15.03
C GLY A 195 23.33 -17.73 -16.10
N ALA A 196 22.98 -16.44 -16.12
CA ALA A 196 23.85 -15.32 -16.48
C ALA A 196 23.04 -14.00 -16.41
N HIS A 197 23.56 -13.02 -15.67
CA HIS A 197 23.41 -11.61 -16.02
C HIS A 197 23.92 -11.43 -17.47
N PRO A 198 23.32 -10.59 -18.34
CA PRO A 198 23.64 -9.17 -18.24
C PRO A 198 22.57 -8.17 -18.73
N SER A 199 22.80 -6.95 -18.28
CA SER A 199 22.49 -5.66 -18.88
C SER A 199 22.51 -5.60 -20.42
N SER A 200 21.75 -4.64 -20.96
CA SER A 200 21.82 -4.07 -22.32
C SER A 200 21.30 -4.92 -23.48
N GLN A 201 20.03 -4.75 -23.84
CA GLN A 201 19.71 -4.36 -25.23
C GLN A 201 18.28 -3.81 -25.34
N CYS A 202 18.22 -2.50 -25.59
CA CYS A 202 17.09 -1.82 -26.19
C CYS A 202 17.17 -2.01 -27.73
N PRO A 203 16.20 -1.49 -28.49
CA PRO A 203 15.26 -2.24 -29.33
C PRO A 203 15.78 -2.49 -30.76
N ARG A 204 15.17 -3.44 -31.47
CA ARG A 204 15.30 -3.50 -32.94
C ARG A 204 13.93 -3.56 -33.60
N ALA A 205 13.44 -2.38 -33.98
CA ALA A 205 12.63 -2.24 -35.17
C ALA A 205 13.50 -2.52 -36.41
N VAL A 206 12.94 -3.19 -37.43
CA VAL A 206 13.13 -2.96 -38.88
C VAL A 206 12.75 -4.22 -39.65
N LEU A 207 11.68 -4.05 -40.44
CA LEU A 207 11.37 -4.55 -41.78
C LEU A 207 11.90 -5.91 -42.25
N GLY A 208 10.98 -6.67 -42.86
CA GLY A 208 11.26 -7.43 -44.08
C GLY A 208 10.49 -8.75 -44.19
N GLY A 209 9.39 -8.77 -44.94
CA GLY A 209 9.09 -9.96 -45.77
C GLY A 209 10.13 -10.11 -46.90
N PRO A 210 10.01 -11.07 -47.85
CA PRO A 210 8.89 -11.98 -48.13
C PRO A 210 9.30 -13.47 -48.26
N GLY A 211 8.30 -14.35 -48.48
CA GLY A 211 8.48 -15.63 -49.20
C GLY A 211 8.04 -16.90 -48.47
N LEU A 212 6.77 -17.29 -48.57
CA LEU A 212 6.26 -18.24 -49.57
C LEU A 212 4.72 -18.15 -49.63
#